data_AF-A0A2V7RV42-F1
#
_entry.id   AF-A0A2V7RV42-F1
#
_cell.length_a   1.000
_cell.length_b   1.000
_cell.length_c   1.000
_cell.angle_alpha   90.00
_cell.angle_beta   90.00
_cell.angle_gamma   90.00
#
_symmetry.space_group_name_H-M   'P 1'
#
loop_
_entity.id
_entity.type
_entity.pdbx_description
1 polymer ?
#
loop_
_entity_poly.entity_id
_entity_poly.type
_entity_poly.pdbx_seq_one_letter_code
_entity_poly.pdbx_strand_id
1 'polypeptide(L)' 'ATEVDPPASPCGACRQLLAEFGLDLEVVAVGPTSERRWTLRALLPDAFAKNALGK' A
#
# COMPACT_ATOMS: atom_id res chain seq x y z
N ALA A 1 -1.81 13.78 0.66
CA ALA A 1 -1.90 13.83 -0.82
C ALA A 1 -0.53 14.20 -1.35
N THR A 2 -0.20 13.78 -2.56
CA THR A 2 1.02 14.22 -3.26
C THR A 2 0.67 15.23 -4.33
N GLU A 3 1.53 16.22 -4.57
CA GLU A 3 1.31 17.25 -5.62
C GLU A 3 1.60 16.74 -7.05
N VAL A 4 1.86 15.44 -7.23
CA VAL A 4 2.08 14.80 -8.53
C VAL A 4 0.80 14.17 -9.06
N ASP A 5 0.58 14.30 -10.37
CA ASP A 5 -0.54 13.72 -11.12
C ASP A 5 0.02 12.81 -12.24
N PRO A 6 -0.27 11.50 -12.25
CA PRO A 6 -1.16 10.79 -11.32
C PRO A 6 -0.53 10.59 -9.92
N PRO A 7 -1.33 10.53 -8.82
CA PRO A 7 -0.84 10.48 -7.44
C PRO A 7 0.18 9.39 -7.18
N ALA A 8 1.26 9.69 -6.49
CA ALA A 8 2.34 8.73 -6.28
C ALA A 8 1.83 7.48 -5.53
N SER A 9 2.28 6.31 -5.97
CA SER A 9 2.09 5.08 -5.21
C SER A 9 2.89 5.15 -3.89
N PRO A 10 2.41 4.57 -2.76
CA PRO A 10 3.18 4.55 -1.53
C PRO A 10 4.52 3.84 -1.73
N CYS A 11 5.57 4.26 -1.02
CA CYS A 11 6.87 3.60 -1.06
C CYS A 11 6.81 2.20 -0.40
N GLY A 12 7.84 1.37 -0.63
CA GLY A 12 7.90 0.01 -0.10
C GLY A 12 7.79 -0.07 1.43
N ALA A 13 8.46 0.84 2.15
CA ALA A 13 8.41 0.86 3.62
C ALA A 13 7.00 1.17 4.16
N CYS A 14 6.27 2.12 3.54
CA CYS A 14 4.88 2.41 3.91
C CYS A 14 3.98 1.19 3.67
N ARG A 15 4.13 0.51 2.52
CA ARG A 15 3.37 -0.71 2.20
C ARG A 15 3.62 -1.79 3.26
N GLN A 16 4.88 -1.99 3.64
CA GLN A 16 5.26 -2.98 4.64
C GLN A 16 4.71 -2.65 6.03
N LEU A 17 4.75 -1.38 6.44
CA LEU A 17 4.16 -0.95 7.72
C LEU A 17 2.65 -1.18 7.74
N LEU A 18 1.95 -0.89 6.64
CA LEU A 18 0.52 -1.16 6.52
C LEU A 18 0.21 -2.66 6.56
N ALA A 19 1.11 -3.52 6.08
CA ALA A 19 0.90 -4.97 6.02
C ALA A 19 0.76 -5.60 7.41
N GLU A 20 1.32 -4.98 8.46
CA GLU A 20 1.11 -5.40 9.86
C GLU A 20 -0.35 -5.29 10.31
N PHE A 21 -1.16 -4.49 9.61
CA PHE A 21 -2.58 -4.28 9.90
C PHE A 21 -3.51 -5.04 8.95
N GLY A 22 -2.96 -5.75 7.95
CA GLY A 22 -3.70 -6.61 7.03
C GLY A 22 -3.49 -6.28 5.55
N LEU A 23 -3.50 -7.30 4.70
CA LEU A 23 -3.27 -7.16 3.26
C LEU A 23 -4.53 -6.79 2.45
N ASP A 24 -5.71 -6.87 3.06
CA ASP A 24 -6.98 -6.57 2.39
C ASP A 24 -7.40 -5.09 2.57
N LEU A 25 -6.50 -4.25 3.10
CA LEU A 25 -6.69 -2.81 3.21
C LEU A 25 -6.85 -2.17 1.81
N GLU A 26 -7.81 -1.26 1.67
CA GLU A 26 -7.88 -0.34 0.53
C GLU A 26 -6.85 0.78 0.72
N VAL A 27 -5.96 0.95 -0.26
CA VAL A 27 -4.99 2.04 -0.32
C VAL A 27 -5.48 3.06 -1.34
N VAL A 28 -5.80 4.26 -0.86
CA VAL A 28 -6.21 5.40 -1.69
C VAL A 28 -5.08 6.42 -1.75
N ALA A 29 -4.50 6.63 -2.93
CA ALA A 29 -3.57 7.71 -3.18
C ALA A 29 -4.29 8.88 -3.86
N VAL A 30 -4.22 10.06 -3.24
CA VAL A 30 -4.90 11.27 -3.69
C VAL A 30 -3.88 12.25 -4.27
N GLY A 31 -4.14 12.70 -5.48
CA GLY A 31 -3.39 13.73 -6.20
C GLY A 31 -4.23 15.00 -6.34
N PRO A 32 -3.73 16.01 -7.07
CA PRO A 32 -4.44 17.30 -7.19
C PRO A 32 -5.80 17.20 -7.91
N THR A 33 -5.91 16.30 -8.88
CA THR A 33 -7.04 16.18 -9.82
C THR A 33 -7.60 14.76 -9.93
N SER A 34 -6.88 13.77 -9.41
CA SER A 34 -7.19 12.36 -9.56
C SER A 34 -6.90 11.57 -8.28
N GLU A 35 -7.52 10.40 -8.17
CA GLU A 35 -7.20 9.41 -7.16
C GLU A 35 -6.86 8.07 -7.80
N ARG A 36 -6.04 7.28 -7.11
CA ARG A 36 -5.75 5.90 -7.47
C ARG A 36 -6.01 4.99 -6.29
N ARG A 37 -6.62 3.83 -6.55
CA ARG A 37 -7.01 2.84 -5.54
C ARG A 37 -6.37 1.50 -5.84
N TRP A 38 -5.91 0.83 -4.79
CA TRP A 38 -5.41 -0.53 -4.85
C TRP A 38 -5.78 -1.28 -3.57
N THR A 39 -5.80 -2.61 -3.63
CA THR A 39 -5.65 -3.40 -2.41
C THR A 39 -4.17 -3.41 -2.00
N LEU A 40 -3.87 -3.44 -0.71
CA LEU A 40 -2.49 -3.52 -0.26
C LEU A 40 -1.80 -4.80 -0.78
N ARG A 41 -2.53 -5.92 -0.86
CA ARG A 41 -2.08 -7.17 -1.49
C ARG A 41 -1.58 -6.99 -2.92
N ALA A 42 -2.21 -6.13 -3.71
CA ALA A 42 -1.76 -5.86 -5.08
C ALA A 42 -0.49 -4.98 -5.11
N LEU A 43 -0.30 -4.12 -4.11
CA LEU A 43 0.88 -3.26 -4.01
C LEU A 43 2.09 -3.95 -3.37
N LEU A 44 1.87 -4.99 -2.57
CA LEU A 44 2.91 -5.73 -1.87
C LEU A 44 2.65 -7.24 -2.02
N PRO A 45 2.89 -7.80 -3.23
CA PRO A 45 2.79 -9.24 -3.42
C PRO A 45 3.82 -9.95 -2.54
N ASP A 46 3.45 -11.15 -2.07
CA ASP A 46 4.30 -12.00 -1.24
C ASP A 46 4.88 -11.26 -0.02
N ALA A 47 4.06 -10.40 0.59
CA ALA A 47 4.44 -9.59 1.74
C ALA A 47 5.02 -10.47 2.85
N PHE A 48 6.17 -10.06 3.38
CA PHE A 48 6.67 -10.60 4.63
C PHE A 48 5.74 -10.14 5.75
N ALA A 49 5.04 -11.06 6.39
CA ALA A 49 4.09 -10.76 7.46
C ALA A 49 4.24 -11.77 8.60
N LYS A 50 3.44 -11.63 9.66
CA LYS A 50 3.49 -12.51 10.84
C LYS A 50 3.50 -14.01 10.51
N ASN A 51 2.74 -14.43 9.50
CA ASN A 51 2.69 -15.83 9.05
C ASN A 51 4.04 -16.34 8.47
N ALA A 52 4.88 -15.45 7.95
CA ALA A 52 6.20 -15.79 7.39
C ALA A 52 7.25 -16.06 8.48
N LEU A 53 6.99 -15.71 9.75
CA LEU A 53 7.91 -15.91 10.86
C LEU A 53 7.97 -17.36 11.36
N GLY A 54 7.13 -18.26 10.84
CA GLY A 54 7.14 -19.69 11.19
C GLY A 54 6.84 -19.97 12.67
N LYS A 55 6.11 -19.06 13.34
CA LYS A 55 5.68 -19.16 14.74
C LYS A 55 4.17 -19.13 14.85
#